data_AF-A0A1V2N8B8-F1
#
_entry.id   AF-A0A1V2N8B8-F1
#
_cell.length_a   1.000
_cell.length_b   1.000
_cell.length_c   1.000
_cell.angle_alpha   90.00
_cell.angle_beta   90.00
_cell.angle_gamma   90.00
#
_symmetry.space_group_name_H-M   'P 1'
#
loop_
_entity.id
_entity.type
_entity.pdbx_description
1 polymer ?
#
loop_
_entity_poly.entity_id
_entity_poly.type
_entity_poly.pdbx_seq_one_letter_code
_entity_poly.pdbx_strand_id
1 'polypeptide(L)'
;MNIFEDIPQVIGDALSERGYVNLTEVQKAVLDPNLRDKDILVSAQTGSGKTVAFGLALASNLLEGKDRFGPASAPLALAIAPTRELAMQVGRELEWLYAKTGVVVSVCIGGVSLHRERRDLQNGSHIVVGTPGRLCDHIRGKGLNMSHLKAVILDEADEMLDLGFRDDIGFILDSSPKKRRMLMFSATISPAITTLAKNYQKDAVRINIASENRQHSDIDYRAILVSLSDRDNAIVNLLRYYEAKNAIVFCSTRASVSRFTRVLGEHLFQVVALSGELSQQERSNALQMMRDGRARVCIATDVAARGIDLPDLEIVIHAELSSNPENLLHRSGRTGRAGRKGVSVFVVPQNMQRRAERLFKEANVSATWESAPSVEKIMERDSQRMLHNPLLIDPIQGDEKKSIGDLLAQHDPEKIAAAFLRLNRAGMCPPEKIKAVSLSTGRDRFRDDSRDSRFGGASRDNFRNSSWFSLSIGSEQKAEARWLIPMLCRSSGIDRHSIGAIRVLPDQTFIEIAESGVEFLRRPVKLDKGIKIKYLNGEKPDFRGGRSSSVRSRSNYDNTNKRFKKFKGAS
;
A
#
# COMPACT_ATOMS: atom_id res chain seq x y z
N MET A 1 -4.21 -36.91 -25.79
CA MET A 1 -5.04 -36.82 -24.58
C MET A 1 -5.75 -35.49 -24.63
N ASN A 2 -7.08 -35.49 -24.59
CA ASN A 2 -7.85 -34.25 -24.60
C ASN A 2 -7.62 -33.56 -23.26
N ILE A 3 -7.03 -32.36 -23.26
CA ILE A 3 -6.64 -31.64 -22.04
C ILE A 3 -7.88 -31.21 -21.21
N PHE A 4 -9.08 -31.29 -21.81
CA PHE A 4 -10.33 -30.75 -21.30
C PHE A 4 -11.46 -31.80 -21.19
N GLU A 5 -11.16 -33.07 -20.90
CA GLU A 5 -12.15 -34.17 -20.87
C GLU A 5 -13.39 -33.91 -20.00
N ASP A 6 -13.26 -33.15 -18.91
CA ASP A 6 -14.37 -32.85 -17.98
C ASP A 6 -15.15 -31.56 -18.31
N ILE A 7 -14.81 -30.89 -19.41
CA ILE A 7 -15.37 -29.60 -19.83
C ILE A 7 -16.19 -29.79 -21.11
N PRO A 8 -17.36 -29.12 -21.26
CA PRO A 8 -18.08 -29.12 -22.53
C PRO A 8 -17.15 -28.71 -23.70
N GLN A 9 -17.19 -29.48 -24.80
CA GLN A 9 -16.25 -29.32 -25.92
C GLN A 9 -16.19 -27.88 -26.44
N VAL A 10 -17.35 -27.22 -26.55
CA VAL A 10 -17.47 -25.82 -27.01
C VAL A 10 -16.65 -24.83 -26.16
N ILE A 11 -16.55 -25.10 -24.86
CA ILE A 11 -15.75 -24.27 -23.93
C ILE A 11 -14.26 -24.64 -24.04
N GLY A 12 -13.94 -25.93 -24.19
CA GLY A 12 -12.58 -26.40 -24.46
C GLY A 12 -11.99 -25.79 -25.74
N ASP A 13 -12.81 -25.63 -26.78
CA ASP A 13 -12.41 -24.99 -28.03
C ASP A 13 -12.13 -23.49 -27.83
N ALA A 14 -12.96 -22.79 -27.04
CA ALA A 14 -12.75 -21.37 -26.74
C ALA A 14 -11.46 -21.13 -25.93
N LEU A 15 -11.15 -22.04 -24.99
CA LEU A 15 -9.87 -22.03 -24.27
C LEU A 15 -8.68 -22.21 -25.22
N SER A 16 -8.79 -23.17 -26.14
CA SER A 16 -7.73 -23.47 -27.11
C SER A 16 -7.45 -22.27 -28.03
N GLU A 17 -8.49 -21.56 -28.49
CA GLU A 17 -8.36 -20.34 -29.30
C GLU A 17 -7.69 -19.18 -28.55
N ARG A 18 -7.84 -19.12 -27.23
CA ARG A 18 -7.12 -18.16 -26.38
C ARG A 18 -5.70 -18.60 -26.02
N GLY A 19 -5.25 -19.75 -26.53
CA GLY A 19 -3.90 -20.26 -26.30
C GLY A 19 -3.70 -20.95 -24.95
N TYR A 20 -4.78 -21.41 -24.30
CA TYR A 20 -4.65 -22.19 -23.07
C TYR A 20 -4.10 -23.58 -23.37
N VAL A 21 -2.85 -23.82 -22.96
CA VAL A 21 -2.19 -25.14 -23.09
C VAL A 21 -2.45 -26.01 -21.87
N ASN A 22 -2.52 -25.41 -20.67
CA ASN A 22 -2.79 -26.10 -19.41
C ASN A 22 -3.70 -25.26 -18.52
N LEU A 23 -4.54 -25.92 -17.73
CA LEU A 23 -5.35 -25.28 -16.69
C LEU A 23 -4.51 -24.98 -15.44
N THR A 24 -4.80 -23.85 -14.80
CA THR A 24 -4.21 -23.49 -13.50
C THR A 24 -4.74 -24.41 -12.38
N GLU A 25 -4.06 -24.44 -11.23
CA GLU A 25 -4.48 -25.28 -10.10
C GLU A 25 -5.91 -24.98 -9.63
N VAL A 26 -6.28 -23.69 -9.56
CA VAL A 26 -7.65 -23.31 -9.19
C VAL A 26 -8.67 -23.74 -10.25
N GLN A 27 -8.32 -23.69 -11.54
CA GLN A 27 -9.20 -24.13 -12.63
C GLN A 27 -9.41 -25.65 -12.60
N LYS A 28 -8.36 -26.43 -12.32
CA LYS A 28 -8.46 -27.87 -12.13
C LYS A 28 -9.28 -28.23 -10.90
N ALA A 29 -9.04 -27.55 -9.78
CA ALA A 29 -9.70 -27.86 -8.52
C ALA A 29 -11.22 -27.65 -8.58
N VAL A 30 -11.70 -26.60 -9.26
CA VAL A 30 -13.14 -26.33 -9.38
C VAL A 30 -13.84 -27.26 -10.38
N LEU A 31 -13.08 -27.99 -11.20
CA LEU A 31 -13.59 -28.97 -12.16
C LEU A 31 -13.71 -30.40 -11.57
N ASP A 32 -13.31 -30.62 -10.31
CA ASP A 32 -13.46 -31.91 -9.65
C ASP A 32 -14.93 -32.39 -9.77
N PRO A 33 -15.19 -33.59 -10.33
CA PRO A 33 -16.53 -34.13 -10.49
C PRO A 33 -17.36 -34.14 -9.20
N ASN A 34 -16.72 -34.26 -8.03
CA ASN A 34 -17.37 -34.23 -6.72
C ASN A 34 -17.96 -32.86 -6.33
N LEU A 35 -17.63 -31.81 -7.09
CA LEU A 35 -18.03 -30.42 -6.84
C LEU A 35 -19.11 -29.89 -7.79
N ARG A 36 -19.48 -30.64 -8.84
CA ARG A 36 -20.38 -30.18 -9.93
C ARG A 36 -21.69 -29.55 -9.44
N ASP A 37 -22.28 -30.07 -8.38
CA ASP A 37 -23.56 -29.60 -7.83
C ASP A 37 -23.44 -29.04 -6.41
N LYS A 38 -22.22 -28.84 -5.92
CA LYS A 38 -21.96 -28.31 -4.59
C LYS A 38 -21.64 -26.82 -4.63
N ASP A 39 -22.01 -26.14 -3.56
CA ASP A 39 -21.48 -24.82 -3.27
C ASP A 39 -20.00 -24.95 -2.95
N ILE A 40 -19.22 -23.94 -3.34
CA ILE A 40 -17.78 -23.93 -3.11
C ILE A 40 -17.34 -22.59 -2.52
N LEU A 41 -16.44 -22.65 -1.55
CA LEU A 41 -15.71 -21.51 -1.04
C LEU A 41 -14.25 -21.71 -1.42
N VAL A 42 -13.78 -20.91 -2.38
CA VAL A 42 -12.43 -21.00 -2.94
C VAL A 42 -11.58 -19.87 -2.38
N SER A 43 -10.51 -20.26 -1.68
CA SER A 43 -9.44 -19.37 -1.28
C SER A 43 -8.31 -19.46 -2.30
N ALA A 44 -8.14 -18.39 -3.09
CA ALA A 44 -7.09 -18.29 -4.09
C ALA A 44 -6.69 -16.82 -4.36
N GLN A 45 -5.41 -16.59 -4.59
CA GLN A 45 -4.87 -15.24 -4.83
C GLN A 45 -5.35 -14.64 -6.16
N THR A 46 -5.27 -13.32 -6.28
CA THR A 46 -5.54 -12.60 -7.54
C THR A 46 -4.55 -13.05 -8.62
N GLY A 47 -5.00 -13.11 -9.88
CA GLY A 47 -4.16 -13.57 -10.99
C GLY A 47 -4.00 -15.10 -11.11
N SER A 48 -4.59 -15.91 -10.23
CA SER A 48 -4.58 -17.38 -10.33
C SER A 48 -5.50 -17.96 -11.43
N GLY A 49 -6.27 -17.12 -12.12
CA GLY A 49 -7.24 -17.53 -13.13
C GLY A 49 -8.64 -17.82 -12.60
N LYS A 50 -9.02 -17.24 -11.44
CA LYS A 50 -10.33 -17.43 -10.77
C LYS A 50 -11.54 -17.17 -11.66
N THR A 51 -11.47 -16.13 -12.50
CA THR A 51 -12.58 -15.74 -13.37
C THR A 51 -12.94 -16.83 -14.36
N VAL A 52 -11.94 -17.36 -15.07
CA VAL A 52 -12.12 -18.52 -15.93
C VAL A 52 -12.50 -19.75 -15.11
N ALA A 53 -11.94 -19.94 -13.91
CA ALA A 53 -12.26 -21.06 -13.05
C ALA A 53 -13.76 -21.18 -12.73
N PHE A 54 -14.43 -20.10 -12.29
CA PHE A 54 -15.88 -20.19 -12.06
C PHE A 54 -16.69 -20.29 -13.35
N GLY A 55 -16.21 -19.68 -14.44
CA GLY A 55 -16.81 -19.85 -15.76
C GLY A 55 -16.82 -21.33 -16.16
N LEU A 56 -15.70 -22.03 -15.94
CA LEU A 56 -15.57 -23.47 -16.16
C LEU A 56 -16.45 -24.29 -15.22
N ALA A 57 -16.43 -23.97 -13.92
CA ALA A 57 -17.20 -24.67 -12.91
C ALA A 57 -18.70 -24.67 -13.21
N LEU A 58 -19.22 -23.59 -13.80
CA LEU A 58 -20.64 -23.41 -14.10
C LEU A 58 -21.06 -23.90 -15.50
N ALA A 59 -20.11 -24.18 -16.40
CA ALA A 59 -20.42 -24.49 -17.80
C ALA A 59 -21.42 -25.64 -17.94
N SER A 60 -21.21 -26.72 -17.21
CA SER A 60 -22.10 -27.88 -17.24
C SER A 60 -23.50 -27.56 -16.71
N ASN A 61 -23.60 -26.76 -15.63
CA ASN A 61 -24.89 -26.38 -15.02
C ASN A 61 -25.68 -25.41 -15.91
N LEU A 62 -24.99 -24.53 -16.65
CA LEU A 62 -25.62 -23.53 -17.49
C LEU A 62 -26.05 -24.09 -18.85
N LEU A 63 -25.22 -24.95 -19.44
CA LEU A 63 -25.46 -25.53 -20.77
C LEU A 63 -26.34 -26.78 -20.74
N GLU A 64 -26.41 -27.50 -19.62
CA GLU A 64 -27.24 -28.71 -19.45
C GLU A 64 -27.03 -29.76 -20.56
N GLY A 65 -25.77 -29.96 -20.96
CA GLY A 65 -25.39 -30.91 -22.01
C GLY A 65 -25.65 -30.44 -23.44
N LYS A 66 -26.05 -29.18 -23.64
CA LYS A 66 -26.18 -28.55 -24.96
C LYS A 66 -24.91 -27.77 -25.33
N ASP A 67 -24.72 -27.55 -26.62
CA ASP A 67 -23.61 -26.75 -27.13
C ASP A 67 -23.92 -25.24 -27.16
N ARG A 68 -25.19 -24.87 -27.04
CA ARG A 68 -25.66 -23.48 -27.15
C ARG A 68 -26.74 -23.15 -26.13
N PHE A 69 -26.77 -21.89 -25.73
CA PHE A 69 -27.89 -21.32 -25.00
C PHE A 69 -29.13 -21.19 -25.89
N GLY A 70 -30.30 -21.21 -25.26
CA GLY A 70 -31.55 -20.84 -25.92
C GLY A 70 -31.66 -19.32 -26.15
N PRO A 71 -32.84 -18.82 -26.51
CA PRO A 71 -33.10 -17.38 -26.54
C PRO A 71 -32.88 -16.75 -25.16
N ALA A 72 -32.21 -15.60 -25.13
CA ALA A 72 -31.94 -14.88 -23.90
C ALA A 72 -33.25 -14.41 -23.26
N SER A 73 -33.38 -14.61 -21.94
CA SER A 73 -34.56 -14.21 -21.17
C SER A 73 -34.15 -13.81 -19.75
N ALA A 74 -34.72 -14.42 -18.71
CA ALA A 74 -34.25 -14.22 -17.35
C ALA A 74 -32.88 -14.92 -17.16
N PRO A 75 -31.91 -14.27 -16.49
CA PRO A 75 -30.58 -14.81 -16.31
C PRO A 75 -30.55 -16.14 -15.57
N LEU A 76 -29.62 -16.98 -16.00
CA LEU A 76 -29.30 -18.28 -15.40
C LEU A 76 -28.16 -18.18 -14.39
N ALA A 77 -27.28 -17.18 -14.55
CA ALA A 77 -26.20 -16.90 -13.60
C ALA A 77 -26.10 -15.41 -13.27
N LEU A 78 -25.68 -15.14 -12.03
CA LEU A 78 -25.35 -13.79 -11.56
C LEU A 78 -23.94 -13.80 -10.96
N ALA A 79 -23.04 -12.99 -11.52
CA ALA A 79 -21.71 -12.76 -10.95
C ALA A 79 -21.65 -11.37 -10.30
N ILE A 80 -21.22 -11.33 -9.04
CA ILE A 80 -21.13 -10.10 -8.25
C ILE A 80 -19.64 -9.82 -8.01
N ALA A 81 -19.20 -8.61 -8.36
CA ALA A 81 -17.83 -8.15 -8.19
C ALA A 81 -17.78 -6.81 -7.43
N PRO A 82 -16.75 -6.56 -6.60
CA PRO A 82 -16.64 -5.36 -5.76
C PRO A 82 -16.56 -4.05 -6.52
N THR A 83 -15.91 -4.05 -7.68
CA THR A 83 -15.67 -2.82 -8.45
C THR A 83 -16.24 -2.94 -9.86
N ARG A 84 -16.48 -1.78 -10.46
CA ARG A 84 -17.03 -1.69 -11.82
C ARG A 84 -16.06 -2.30 -12.82
N GLU A 85 -14.76 -2.15 -12.59
CA GLU A 85 -13.70 -2.61 -13.49
C GLU A 85 -13.58 -4.12 -13.43
N LEU A 86 -13.65 -4.70 -12.22
CA LEU A 86 -13.67 -6.14 -12.09
C LEU A 86 -14.94 -6.72 -12.70
N ALA A 87 -16.11 -6.09 -12.51
CA ALA A 87 -17.35 -6.51 -13.18
C ALA A 87 -17.23 -6.48 -14.71
N MET A 88 -16.63 -5.43 -15.30
CA MET A 88 -16.36 -5.35 -16.74
C MET A 88 -15.34 -6.40 -17.21
N GLN A 89 -14.32 -6.69 -16.39
CA GLN A 89 -13.35 -7.74 -16.68
C GLN A 89 -14.03 -9.10 -16.67
N VAL A 90 -14.77 -9.43 -15.61
CA VAL A 90 -15.54 -10.68 -15.52
C VAL A 90 -16.50 -10.83 -16.69
N GLY A 91 -17.22 -9.76 -17.06
CA GLY A 91 -18.09 -9.77 -18.24
C GLY A 91 -17.34 -10.16 -19.51
N ARG A 92 -16.22 -9.49 -19.81
CA ARG A 92 -15.39 -9.78 -21.01
C ARG A 92 -14.82 -11.20 -21.00
N GLU A 93 -14.39 -11.70 -19.83
CA GLU A 93 -13.87 -13.06 -19.70
C GLU A 93 -14.95 -14.10 -20.00
N LEU A 94 -16.16 -13.91 -19.47
CA LEU A 94 -17.29 -14.80 -19.72
C LEU A 94 -17.80 -14.71 -21.17
N GLU A 95 -17.79 -13.53 -21.77
CA GLU A 95 -18.19 -13.33 -23.17
C GLU A 95 -17.34 -14.16 -24.13
N TRP A 96 -16.01 -14.13 -24.01
CA TRP A 96 -15.17 -14.93 -24.90
C TRP A 96 -15.21 -16.42 -24.55
N LEU A 97 -15.26 -16.76 -23.25
CA LEU A 97 -15.28 -18.16 -22.80
C LEU A 97 -16.51 -18.90 -23.32
N TYR A 98 -17.65 -18.20 -23.39
CA TYR A 98 -18.92 -18.74 -23.87
C TYR A 98 -19.28 -18.27 -25.29
N ALA A 99 -18.38 -17.62 -26.03
CA ALA A 99 -18.70 -16.98 -27.33
C ALA A 99 -19.37 -17.93 -28.32
N LYS A 100 -18.90 -19.18 -28.38
CA LYS A 100 -19.42 -20.23 -29.29
C LYS A 100 -20.78 -20.80 -28.88
N THR A 101 -21.26 -20.46 -27.68
CA THR A 101 -22.54 -20.95 -27.15
C THR A 101 -23.72 -20.00 -27.44
N GLY A 102 -23.45 -18.81 -28.00
CA GLY A 102 -24.49 -17.78 -28.22
C GLY A 102 -24.90 -17.07 -26.93
N VAL A 103 -24.00 -17.02 -25.93
CA VAL A 103 -24.25 -16.35 -24.66
C VAL A 103 -24.58 -14.86 -24.86
N VAL A 104 -25.40 -14.33 -23.96
CA VAL A 104 -25.66 -12.90 -23.85
C VAL A 104 -25.28 -12.52 -22.44
N VAL A 105 -24.24 -11.71 -22.31
CA VAL A 105 -23.73 -11.24 -21.02
C VAL A 105 -24.11 -9.78 -20.86
N SER A 106 -24.69 -9.42 -19.72
CA SER A 106 -25.02 -8.03 -19.40
C SER A 106 -24.24 -7.57 -18.18
N VAL A 107 -23.57 -6.42 -18.29
CA VAL A 107 -22.76 -5.84 -17.21
C VAL A 107 -23.48 -4.63 -16.63
N CYS A 108 -23.86 -4.72 -15.35
CA CYS A 108 -24.60 -3.69 -14.61
C CYS A 108 -23.70 -3.00 -13.59
N ILE A 109 -23.26 -1.77 -13.90
CA ILE A 109 -22.29 -1.03 -13.08
C ILE A 109 -22.71 0.44 -12.89
N GLY A 110 -22.30 1.02 -11.76
CA GLY A 110 -22.54 2.45 -11.51
C GLY A 110 -21.89 3.34 -12.58
N GLY A 111 -22.43 4.53 -12.80
CA GLY A 111 -21.89 5.51 -13.76
C GLY A 111 -22.30 5.30 -15.23
N VAL A 112 -23.06 4.25 -15.52
CA VAL A 112 -23.74 4.04 -16.82
C VAL A 112 -25.23 4.36 -16.67
N SER A 113 -25.93 4.70 -17.77
CA SER A 113 -27.37 4.99 -17.74
C SER A 113 -28.18 3.77 -17.30
N LEU A 114 -28.95 3.93 -16.22
CA LEU A 114 -29.84 2.89 -15.68
C LEU A 114 -30.89 2.45 -16.69
N HIS A 115 -31.39 3.39 -17.50
CA HIS A 115 -32.38 3.11 -18.53
C HIS A 115 -31.81 2.22 -19.64
N ARG A 116 -30.54 2.42 -20.01
CA ARG A 116 -29.87 1.59 -21.01
C ARG A 116 -29.71 0.16 -20.49
N GLU A 117 -29.13 0.00 -19.30
CA GLU A 117 -28.96 -1.32 -18.68
C GLU A 117 -30.30 -2.03 -18.47
N ARG A 118 -31.36 -1.30 -18.08
CA ARG A 118 -32.70 -1.87 -17.93
C ARG A 118 -33.25 -2.39 -19.25
N ARG A 119 -33.02 -1.67 -20.36
CA ARG A 119 -33.39 -2.14 -21.70
C ARG A 119 -32.61 -3.38 -22.09
N ASP A 120 -31.30 -3.40 -21.82
CA ASP A 120 -30.45 -4.56 -22.12
C ASP A 120 -30.93 -5.80 -21.32
N LEU A 121 -31.28 -5.63 -20.05
CA LEU A 121 -31.87 -6.70 -19.22
C LEU A 121 -33.26 -7.14 -19.73
N GLN A 122 -34.09 -6.22 -20.22
CA GLN A 122 -35.41 -6.53 -20.80
C GLN A 122 -35.32 -7.30 -22.12
N ASN A 123 -34.29 -7.03 -22.92
CA ASN A 123 -33.99 -7.79 -24.14
C ASN A 123 -33.53 -9.23 -23.85
N GLY A 124 -33.22 -9.53 -22.59
CA GLY A 124 -32.83 -10.84 -22.12
C GLY A 124 -31.32 -10.98 -21.96
N SER A 125 -30.91 -11.70 -20.92
CA SER A 125 -29.51 -11.98 -20.63
C SER A 125 -29.37 -13.39 -20.08
N HIS A 126 -28.33 -14.12 -20.49
CA HIS A 126 -28.02 -15.44 -19.95
C HIS A 126 -27.24 -15.32 -18.64
N ILE A 127 -26.30 -14.38 -18.61
CA ILE A 127 -25.42 -14.13 -17.46
C ILE A 127 -25.40 -12.63 -17.18
N VAL A 128 -25.71 -12.26 -15.94
CA VAL A 128 -25.58 -10.88 -15.48
C VAL A 128 -24.34 -10.77 -14.61
N VAL A 129 -23.55 -9.73 -14.83
CA VAL A 129 -22.38 -9.38 -14.01
C VAL A 129 -22.61 -7.98 -13.45
N GLY A 130 -22.33 -7.73 -12.17
CA GLY A 130 -22.50 -6.37 -11.66
C GLY A 130 -21.92 -6.08 -10.30
N THR A 131 -21.93 -4.79 -9.96
CA THR A 131 -21.54 -4.31 -8.62
C THR A 131 -22.73 -4.35 -7.66
N PRO A 132 -22.54 -4.65 -6.35
CA PRO A 132 -23.63 -4.84 -5.39
C PRO A 132 -24.70 -3.75 -5.42
N GLY A 133 -24.34 -2.49 -5.17
CA GLY A 133 -25.31 -1.38 -5.15
C GLY A 133 -26.09 -1.23 -6.46
N ARG A 134 -25.45 -1.43 -7.61
CA ARG A 134 -26.12 -1.33 -8.91
C ARG A 134 -27.08 -2.48 -9.19
N LEU A 135 -26.72 -3.68 -8.76
CA LEU A 135 -27.62 -4.83 -8.82
C LEU A 135 -28.83 -4.61 -7.90
N CYS A 136 -28.62 -4.06 -6.69
CA CYS A 136 -29.71 -3.67 -5.80
C CYS A 136 -30.68 -2.70 -6.47
N ASP A 137 -30.19 -1.69 -7.19
CA ASP A 137 -31.03 -0.72 -7.93
C ASP A 137 -31.92 -1.43 -8.95
N HIS A 138 -31.35 -2.34 -9.75
CA HIS A 138 -32.11 -3.09 -10.76
C HIS A 138 -33.10 -4.07 -10.14
N ILE A 139 -32.78 -4.70 -9.01
CA ILE A 139 -33.70 -5.60 -8.30
C ILE A 139 -34.87 -4.80 -7.72
N ARG A 140 -34.60 -3.71 -7.00
CA ARG A 140 -35.64 -2.82 -6.42
C ARG A 140 -36.54 -2.22 -7.50
N GLY A 141 -35.93 -1.80 -8.61
CA GLY A 141 -36.64 -1.24 -9.78
C GLY A 141 -37.37 -2.27 -10.63
N LYS A 142 -37.33 -3.57 -10.28
CA LYS A 142 -37.87 -4.69 -11.07
C LYS A 142 -37.32 -4.72 -12.50
N GLY A 143 -36.09 -4.25 -12.70
CA GLY A 143 -35.35 -4.31 -13.96
C GLY A 143 -34.61 -5.65 -14.14
N LEU A 144 -34.22 -6.28 -13.03
CA LEU A 144 -33.57 -7.60 -13.03
C LEU A 144 -34.50 -8.67 -12.48
N ASN A 145 -34.95 -9.59 -13.35
CA ASN A 145 -35.69 -10.78 -12.92
C ASN A 145 -34.71 -11.92 -12.57
N MET A 146 -34.66 -12.31 -11.31
CA MET A 146 -33.75 -13.35 -10.82
C MET A 146 -34.40 -14.74 -10.68
N SER A 147 -35.65 -14.90 -11.12
CA SER A 147 -36.44 -16.13 -10.87
C SER A 147 -35.81 -17.42 -11.42
N HIS A 148 -35.00 -17.31 -12.48
CA HIS A 148 -34.39 -18.47 -13.16
C HIS A 148 -32.90 -18.68 -12.82
N LEU A 149 -32.36 -17.94 -11.85
CA LEU A 149 -30.96 -18.10 -11.46
C LEU A 149 -30.71 -19.53 -10.97
N LYS A 150 -29.83 -20.23 -11.69
CA LYS A 150 -29.25 -21.52 -11.31
C LYS A 150 -27.98 -21.34 -10.49
N ALA A 151 -27.26 -20.24 -10.71
CA ALA A 151 -25.99 -19.98 -10.05
C ALA A 151 -25.80 -18.52 -9.63
N VAL A 152 -25.10 -18.33 -8.50
CA VAL A 152 -24.61 -17.02 -8.05
C VAL A 152 -23.13 -17.12 -7.73
N ILE A 153 -22.34 -16.17 -8.21
CA ILE A 153 -20.90 -16.05 -7.94
C ILE A 153 -20.64 -14.79 -7.14
N LEU A 154 -19.87 -14.89 -6.06
CA LEU A 154 -19.23 -13.76 -5.39
C LEU A 154 -17.74 -13.81 -5.71
N ASP A 155 -17.24 -12.87 -6.51
CA ASP A 155 -15.81 -12.72 -6.80
C ASP A 155 -15.20 -11.61 -5.93
N GLU A 156 -14.00 -11.84 -5.40
CA GLU A 156 -13.35 -11.00 -4.39
C GLU A 156 -14.29 -10.63 -3.23
N ALA A 157 -14.86 -11.67 -2.60
CA ALA A 157 -15.88 -11.51 -1.56
C ALA A 157 -15.35 -10.76 -0.31
N ASP A 158 -14.09 -10.95 0.06
CA ASP A 158 -13.42 -10.21 1.13
C ASP A 158 -13.39 -8.70 0.83
N GLU A 159 -13.00 -8.34 -0.39
CA GLU A 159 -12.97 -6.96 -0.85
C GLU A 159 -14.37 -6.31 -0.84
N MET A 160 -15.42 -7.04 -1.22
CA MET A 160 -16.77 -6.49 -1.13
C MET A 160 -17.20 -6.16 0.31
N LEU A 161 -16.79 -6.97 1.28
CA LEU A 161 -17.08 -6.72 2.69
C LEU A 161 -16.27 -5.53 3.22
N ASP A 162 -15.00 -5.40 2.81
CA ASP A 162 -14.14 -4.28 3.17
C ASP A 162 -14.65 -2.94 2.63
N LEU A 163 -15.29 -2.96 1.46
CA LEU A 163 -15.95 -1.79 0.86
C LEU A 163 -17.32 -1.48 1.49
N GLY A 164 -17.79 -2.30 2.43
CA GLY A 164 -19.05 -2.08 3.15
C GLY A 164 -20.30 -2.57 2.40
N PHE A 165 -20.18 -3.42 1.38
CA PHE A 165 -21.33 -3.92 0.61
C PHE A 165 -22.09 -5.08 1.27
N ARG A 166 -21.88 -5.31 2.57
CA ARG A 166 -22.48 -6.45 3.29
C ARG A 166 -24.00 -6.52 3.15
N ASP A 167 -24.67 -5.39 3.38
CA ASP A 167 -26.14 -5.32 3.36
C ASP A 167 -26.68 -5.46 1.93
N ASP A 168 -25.97 -4.89 0.94
CA ASP A 168 -26.33 -5.02 -0.47
C ASP A 168 -26.20 -6.48 -0.95
N ILE A 169 -25.12 -7.17 -0.58
CA ILE A 169 -24.96 -8.60 -0.89
C ILE A 169 -26.08 -9.42 -0.23
N GLY A 170 -26.38 -9.16 1.04
CA GLY A 170 -27.48 -9.83 1.74
C GLY A 170 -28.80 -9.65 1.00
N PHE A 171 -29.15 -8.42 0.62
CA PHE A 171 -30.35 -8.12 -0.15
C PHE A 171 -30.42 -8.84 -1.50
N ILE A 172 -29.32 -8.90 -2.25
CA ILE A 172 -29.26 -9.61 -3.54
C ILE A 172 -29.48 -11.11 -3.33
N LEU A 173 -28.80 -11.70 -2.35
CA LEU A 173 -28.88 -13.12 -2.06
C LEU A 173 -30.26 -13.52 -1.52
N ASP A 174 -30.89 -12.69 -0.68
CA ASP A 174 -32.24 -12.91 -0.17
C ASP A 174 -33.30 -12.79 -1.27
N SER A 175 -33.05 -11.94 -2.27
CA SER A 175 -33.95 -11.75 -3.41
C SER A 175 -33.80 -12.84 -4.49
N SER A 176 -32.76 -13.68 -4.41
CA SER A 176 -32.50 -14.74 -5.40
C SER A 176 -33.10 -16.10 -4.99
N PRO A 177 -33.35 -17.03 -5.92
CA PRO A 177 -34.04 -18.30 -5.64
C PRO A 177 -33.28 -19.16 -4.62
N LYS A 178 -34.00 -19.81 -3.68
CA LYS A 178 -33.36 -20.67 -2.66
C LYS A 178 -32.61 -21.87 -3.26
N LYS A 179 -33.11 -22.43 -4.36
CA LYS A 179 -32.47 -23.54 -5.08
C LYS A 179 -31.55 -22.96 -6.15
N ARG A 180 -30.29 -22.73 -5.77
CA ARG A 180 -29.20 -22.24 -6.62
C ARG A 180 -27.87 -22.81 -6.15
N ARG A 181 -26.89 -22.90 -7.04
CA ARG A 181 -25.49 -23.18 -6.69
C ARG A 181 -24.77 -21.87 -6.40
N MET A 182 -24.02 -21.79 -5.32
CA MET A 182 -23.29 -20.59 -4.91
C MET A 182 -21.78 -20.83 -4.87
N LEU A 183 -21.06 -20.04 -5.65
CA LEU A 183 -19.60 -20.07 -5.70
C LEU A 183 -19.07 -18.78 -5.06
N MET A 184 -18.20 -18.91 -4.07
CA MET A 184 -17.58 -17.77 -3.40
C MET A 184 -16.06 -17.84 -3.58
N PHE A 185 -15.48 -16.80 -4.16
CA PHE A 185 -14.05 -16.65 -4.36
C PHE A 185 -13.53 -15.51 -3.49
N SER A 186 -12.47 -15.79 -2.74
CA SER A 186 -11.86 -14.84 -1.82
C SER A 186 -10.35 -15.04 -1.81
N ALA A 187 -9.57 -13.98 -1.57
CA ALA A 187 -8.14 -14.15 -1.33
C ALA A 187 -7.88 -14.62 0.11
N THR A 188 -8.76 -14.22 1.04
CA THR A 188 -8.67 -14.52 2.46
C THR A 188 -9.96 -15.17 2.99
N ILE A 189 -9.85 -16.00 4.03
CA ILE A 189 -11.01 -16.56 4.75
C ILE A 189 -11.12 -15.86 6.11
N SER A 190 -11.57 -14.61 6.09
CA SER A 190 -11.84 -13.87 7.33
C SER A 190 -13.07 -14.45 8.07
N PRO A 191 -13.26 -14.14 9.36
CA PRO A 191 -14.48 -14.51 10.08
C PRO A 191 -15.75 -14.01 9.38
N ALA A 192 -15.70 -12.82 8.76
CA ALA A 192 -16.82 -12.25 8.04
C ALA A 192 -17.20 -13.07 6.80
N ILE A 193 -16.21 -13.55 6.03
CA ILE A 193 -16.41 -14.47 4.91
C ILE A 193 -16.98 -15.80 5.38
N THR A 194 -16.47 -16.32 6.49
CA THR A 194 -16.99 -17.56 7.08
C THR A 194 -18.46 -17.42 7.48
N THR A 195 -18.85 -16.28 8.06
CA THR A 195 -20.24 -15.99 8.40
C THR A 195 -21.12 -15.87 7.15
N LEU A 196 -20.64 -15.17 6.12
CA LEU A 196 -21.37 -15.04 4.86
C LEU A 196 -21.63 -16.41 4.20
N ALA A 197 -20.60 -17.26 4.13
CA ALA A 197 -20.70 -18.61 3.61
C ALA A 197 -21.69 -19.47 4.43
N LYS A 198 -21.62 -19.41 5.77
CA LYS A 198 -22.55 -20.15 6.65
C LYS A 198 -24.02 -19.75 6.47
N ASN A 199 -24.28 -18.49 6.18
CA ASN A 199 -25.64 -17.97 6.08
C ASN A 199 -26.29 -18.26 4.72
N TYR A 200 -25.49 -18.31 3.65
CA TYR A 200 -26.01 -18.31 2.28
C TYR A 200 -25.63 -19.52 1.44
N GLN A 201 -24.56 -20.25 1.78
CA GLN A 201 -24.18 -21.48 1.07
C GLN A 201 -24.72 -22.72 1.78
N LYS A 202 -24.94 -23.80 1.01
CA LYS A 202 -25.40 -25.10 1.49
C LYS A 202 -24.30 -26.14 1.33
N ASP A 203 -23.88 -26.74 2.45
CA ASP A 203 -22.86 -27.82 2.51
C ASP A 203 -21.61 -27.50 1.68
N ALA A 204 -21.15 -26.24 1.75
CA ALA A 204 -20.11 -25.71 0.89
C ALA A 204 -18.77 -26.43 1.09
N VAL A 205 -18.17 -26.87 -0.01
CA VAL A 205 -16.83 -27.46 0.00
C VAL A 205 -15.79 -26.34 -0.02
N ARG A 206 -14.85 -26.38 0.91
CA ARG A 206 -13.75 -25.42 0.98
C ARG A 206 -12.58 -25.91 0.15
N ILE A 207 -12.15 -25.07 -0.79
CA ILE A 207 -10.98 -25.31 -1.63
C ILE A 207 -9.94 -24.28 -1.24
N ASN A 208 -8.85 -24.75 -0.64
CA ASN A 208 -7.70 -23.90 -0.36
C ASN A 208 -6.63 -24.22 -1.40
N ILE A 209 -6.49 -23.33 -2.38
CA ILE A 209 -5.34 -23.37 -3.27
C ILE A 209 -4.21 -22.71 -2.51
N ALA A 210 -3.46 -23.53 -1.78
CA ALA A 210 -2.20 -23.09 -1.21
C ALA A 210 -1.36 -22.56 -2.37
N SER A 211 -0.87 -21.34 -2.23
CA SER A 211 0.29 -20.96 -3.01
C SER A 211 1.37 -21.98 -2.62
N GLU A 212 1.87 -22.80 -3.55
CA GLU A 212 3.26 -23.20 -3.43
C GLU A 212 4.01 -21.93 -3.02
N ASN A 213 4.83 -21.99 -1.97
CA ASN A 213 5.56 -20.90 -1.29
C ASN A 213 6.43 -20.02 -2.23
N ARG A 214 5.82 -19.44 -3.26
CA ARG A 214 6.30 -18.44 -4.19
C ARG A 214 5.34 -17.28 -4.07
N GLN A 215 5.11 -16.87 -2.82
CA GLN A 215 4.66 -15.53 -2.50
C GLN A 215 5.68 -14.60 -3.16
N HIS A 216 5.33 -14.10 -4.35
CA HIS A 216 6.12 -13.08 -5.03
C HIS A 216 7.59 -13.43 -5.29
N SER A 217 7.92 -14.69 -5.62
CA SER A 217 9.32 -15.08 -5.93
C SER A 217 9.94 -14.25 -7.05
N ASP A 218 9.08 -13.66 -7.90
CA ASP A 218 9.49 -12.87 -9.06
C ASP A 218 9.36 -11.35 -8.83
N ILE A 219 9.01 -10.90 -7.61
CA ILE A 219 8.96 -9.46 -7.28
C ILE A 219 10.19 -9.07 -6.46
N ASP A 220 10.99 -8.15 -7.00
CA ASP A 220 12.07 -7.49 -6.27
C ASP A 220 11.50 -6.36 -5.41
N TYR A 221 11.53 -6.56 -4.09
CA TYR A 221 11.05 -5.57 -3.13
C TYR A 221 12.16 -4.62 -2.69
N ARG A 222 11.96 -3.33 -2.89
CA ARG A 222 12.93 -2.28 -2.52
C ARG A 222 12.32 -1.23 -1.63
N ALA A 223 13.00 -0.89 -0.54
CA ALA A 223 12.61 0.18 0.37
C ALA A 223 13.58 1.36 0.21
N ILE A 224 13.09 2.47 -0.35
CA ILE A 224 13.87 3.65 -0.66
C ILE A 224 13.73 4.65 0.48
N LEU A 225 14.78 4.81 1.27
CA LEU A 225 14.81 5.73 2.40
C LEU A 225 15.08 7.16 1.91
N VAL A 226 14.17 8.08 2.22
CA VAL A 226 14.22 9.47 1.73
C VAL A 226 13.98 10.49 2.85
N SER A 227 14.46 11.72 2.62
CA SER A 227 13.98 12.89 3.37
C SER A 227 12.50 13.11 3.09
N LEU A 228 11.75 13.63 4.07
CA LEU A 228 10.34 13.99 3.87
C LEU A 228 10.16 15.02 2.75
N SER A 229 11.09 15.97 2.60
CA SER A 229 11.07 16.99 1.54
C SER A 229 11.29 16.41 0.15
N ASP A 230 12.03 15.31 0.06
CA ASP A 230 12.55 14.81 -1.22
C ASP A 230 11.73 13.63 -1.76
N ARG A 231 10.61 13.30 -1.10
CA ARG A 231 9.75 12.17 -1.48
C ARG A 231 9.29 12.26 -2.94
N ASP A 232 8.87 13.43 -3.37
CA ASP A 232 8.32 13.64 -4.72
C ASP A 232 9.43 13.53 -5.77
N ASN A 233 10.55 14.21 -5.52
CA ASN A 233 11.76 14.14 -6.32
C ASN A 233 12.30 12.71 -6.43
N ALA A 234 12.20 11.91 -5.35
CA ALA A 234 12.58 10.52 -5.36
C ALA A 234 11.69 9.68 -6.29
N ILE A 235 10.39 9.95 -6.35
CA ILE A 235 9.47 9.25 -7.26
C ILE A 235 9.80 9.59 -8.72
N VAL A 236 10.08 10.87 -9.02
CA VAL A 236 10.58 11.30 -10.34
C VAL A 236 11.85 10.53 -10.71
N ASN A 237 12.83 10.52 -9.81
CA ASN A 237 14.11 9.82 -10.02
C ASN A 237 13.94 8.31 -10.18
N LEU A 238 13.01 7.67 -9.46
CA LEU A 238 12.70 6.26 -9.63
C LEU A 238 12.09 6.00 -11.01
N LEU A 239 11.12 6.80 -11.45
CA LEU A 239 10.52 6.65 -12.78
C LEU A 239 11.54 6.86 -13.90
N ARG A 240 12.44 7.84 -13.76
CA ARG A 240 13.60 8.04 -14.65
C ARG A 240 14.54 6.83 -14.65
N TYR A 241 14.90 6.37 -13.46
CA TYR A 241 15.86 5.29 -13.29
C TYR A 241 15.33 3.98 -13.87
N TYR A 242 14.04 3.64 -13.70
CA TYR A 242 13.49 2.39 -14.24
C TYR A 242 13.05 2.52 -15.70
N GLU A 243 12.52 3.68 -16.11
CA GLU A 243 11.98 3.92 -17.46
C GLU A 243 11.06 2.78 -17.93
N ALA A 244 10.22 2.31 -17.02
CA ALA A 244 9.31 1.21 -17.29
C ALA A 244 8.31 1.56 -18.40
N LYS A 245 7.88 0.57 -19.19
CA LYS A 245 6.80 0.78 -20.17
C LYS A 245 5.52 1.20 -19.49
N ASN A 246 5.12 0.43 -18.46
CA ASN A 246 3.97 0.70 -17.62
C ASN A 246 4.39 0.70 -16.14
N ALA A 247 4.05 1.78 -15.45
CA ALA A 247 4.26 1.96 -14.02
C ALA A 247 2.96 2.37 -13.32
N ILE A 248 2.81 1.98 -12.06
CA ILE A 248 1.75 2.48 -11.19
C ILE A 248 2.34 3.12 -9.93
N VAL A 249 1.81 4.29 -9.55
CA VAL A 249 2.17 5.03 -8.35
C VAL A 249 0.95 5.06 -7.42
N PHE A 250 1.04 4.35 -6.29
CA PHE A 250 -0.02 4.29 -5.30
C PHE A 250 0.07 5.42 -4.29
N CYS A 251 -1.06 6.10 -4.09
CA CYS A 251 -1.24 7.18 -3.12
C CYS A 251 -2.39 6.86 -2.15
N SER A 252 -2.37 7.42 -0.94
CA SER A 252 -3.43 7.15 0.04
C SER A 252 -4.65 8.03 -0.16
N THR A 253 -4.47 9.26 -0.68
CA THR A 253 -5.53 10.26 -0.79
C THR A 253 -5.71 10.76 -2.22
N ARG A 254 -6.92 11.25 -2.54
CA ARG A 254 -7.22 11.89 -3.82
C ARG A 254 -6.38 13.15 -4.05
N ALA A 255 -6.17 13.94 -3.00
CA ALA A 255 -5.30 15.12 -3.05
C ALA A 255 -3.85 14.74 -3.42
N SER A 256 -3.34 13.63 -2.86
CA SER A 256 -2.03 13.11 -3.24
C SER A 256 -2.00 12.70 -4.71
N VAL A 257 -3.04 12.03 -5.23
CA VAL A 257 -3.15 11.69 -6.67
C VAL A 257 -3.08 12.94 -7.53
N SER A 258 -3.94 13.94 -7.30
CA SER A 258 -3.96 15.19 -8.09
C SER A 258 -2.62 15.92 -8.04
N ARG A 259 -1.98 15.96 -6.87
CA ARG A 259 -0.66 16.56 -6.69
C ARG A 259 0.41 15.84 -7.50
N PHE A 260 0.47 14.50 -7.44
CA PHE A 260 1.45 13.73 -8.19
C PHE A 260 1.18 13.76 -9.69
N THR A 261 -0.07 13.84 -10.13
CA THR A 261 -0.41 14.03 -11.55
C THR A 261 0.17 15.34 -12.08
N ARG A 262 0.03 16.44 -11.31
CA ARG A 262 0.62 17.72 -11.68
C ARG A 262 2.15 17.67 -11.68
N VAL A 263 2.77 17.19 -10.60
CA VAL A 263 4.23 17.11 -10.48
C VAL A 263 4.82 16.27 -11.61
N LEU A 264 4.32 15.05 -11.83
CA LEU A 264 4.85 14.19 -12.88
C LEU A 264 4.57 14.74 -14.29
N GLY A 265 3.44 15.43 -14.50
CA GLY A 265 3.16 16.13 -15.76
C GLY A 265 4.11 17.30 -16.03
N GLU A 266 4.47 18.08 -15.00
CA GLU A 266 5.51 19.14 -15.08
C GLU A 266 6.89 18.55 -15.43
N HIS A 267 7.15 17.31 -14.99
CA HIS A 267 8.32 16.51 -15.37
C HIS A 267 8.14 15.73 -16.69
N LEU A 268 7.22 16.14 -17.56
CA LEU A 268 7.00 15.57 -18.91
C LEU A 268 6.66 14.07 -18.93
N PHE A 269 6.24 13.49 -17.80
CA PHE A 269 5.74 12.12 -17.81
C PHE A 269 4.33 12.08 -18.38
N GLN A 270 4.08 11.12 -19.27
CA GLN A 270 2.75 10.81 -19.74
C GLN A 270 1.99 10.05 -18.65
N VAL A 271 1.18 10.78 -17.90
CA VAL A 271 0.49 10.28 -16.71
C VAL A 271 -1.02 10.22 -16.89
N VAL A 272 -1.66 9.26 -16.23
CA VAL A 272 -3.10 9.24 -16.00
C VAL A 272 -3.39 9.10 -14.51
N ALA A 273 -4.46 9.73 -14.05
CA ALA A 273 -4.95 9.56 -12.70
C ALA A 273 -6.08 8.52 -12.69
N LEU A 274 -6.11 7.68 -11.67
CA LEU A 274 -7.24 6.85 -11.30
C LEU A 274 -7.65 7.20 -9.87
N SER A 275 -8.73 7.98 -9.73
CA SER A 275 -9.31 8.39 -8.45
C SER A 275 -10.81 8.13 -8.44
N GLY A 276 -11.44 8.25 -7.27
CA GLY A 276 -12.88 8.05 -7.12
C GLY A 276 -13.76 9.20 -7.65
N GLU A 277 -13.16 10.27 -8.19
CA GLU A 277 -13.90 11.42 -8.77
C GLU A 277 -14.10 11.30 -10.27
N LEU A 278 -13.35 10.42 -10.93
CA LEU A 278 -13.47 10.19 -12.36
C LEU A 278 -14.82 9.55 -12.66
N SER A 279 -15.47 10.07 -13.69
CA SER A 279 -16.58 9.38 -14.34
C SER A 279 -16.11 8.03 -14.90
N GLN A 280 -17.06 7.12 -15.14
CA GLN A 280 -16.73 5.81 -15.71
C GLN A 280 -16.08 5.92 -17.09
N GLN A 281 -16.47 6.94 -17.87
CA GLN A 281 -15.92 7.21 -19.19
C GLN A 281 -14.46 7.67 -19.10
N GLU A 282 -14.16 8.62 -18.21
CA GLU A 282 -12.79 9.12 -18.01
C GLU A 282 -11.88 8.00 -17.51
N ARG A 283 -12.38 7.16 -16.59
CA ARG A 283 -11.67 6.01 -16.08
C ARG A 283 -11.36 4.98 -17.17
N SER A 284 -12.33 4.68 -18.02
CA SER A 284 -12.15 3.79 -19.17
C SER A 284 -11.13 4.33 -20.16
N ASN A 285 -11.16 5.65 -20.44
CA ASN A 285 -10.19 6.31 -21.29
C ASN A 285 -8.78 6.27 -20.69
N ALA A 286 -8.63 6.53 -19.38
CA ALA A 286 -7.34 6.45 -18.69
C ALA A 286 -6.71 5.04 -18.78
N LEU A 287 -7.52 4.00 -18.58
CA LEU A 287 -7.07 2.61 -18.74
C LEU A 287 -6.70 2.29 -20.20
N GLN A 288 -7.46 2.82 -21.16
CA GLN A 288 -7.16 2.64 -22.58
C GLN A 288 -5.85 3.34 -22.97
N MET A 289 -5.61 4.55 -22.47
CA MET A 289 -4.35 5.28 -22.70
C MET A 289 -3.13 4.51 -22.17
N MET A 290 -3.26 3.82 -21.03
CA MET A 290 -2.21 2.94 -20.52
C MET A 290 -2.02 1.69 -21.42
N ARG A 291 -3.11 1.10 -21.95
CA ARG A 291 -3.03 -0.05 -22.86
C ARG A 291 -2.40 0.27 -24.20
N ASP A 292 -2.71 1.44 -24.75
CA ASP A 292 -2.16 1.89 -26.03
C ASP A 292 -0.73 2.45 -25.90
N GLY A 293 -0.18 2.55 -24.69
CA GLY A 293 1.13 3.15 -24.43
C GLY A 293 1.18 4.68 -24.55
N ARG A 294 0.01 5.34 -24.66
CA ARG A 294 -0.11 6.82 -24.67
C ARG A 294 0.15 7.43 -23.29
N ALA A 295 -0.06 6.65 -22.24
CA ALA A 295 0.35 6.96 -20.88
C ALA A 295 1.23 5.83 -20.36
N ARG A 296 2.30 6.20 -19.65
CA ARG A 296 3.27 5.25 -19.09
C ARG A 296 3.13 5.10 -17.58
N VAL A 297 2.56 6.11 -16.91
CA VAL A 297 2.44 6.15 -15.45
C VAL A 297 0.98 6.33 -15.05
N CYS A 298 0.45 5.36 -14.31
CA CYS A 298 -0.85 5.46 -13.68
C CYS A 298 -0.69 5.88 -12.22
N ILE A 299 -1.36 6.93 -11.77
CA ILE A 299 -1.34 7.40 -10.38
C ILE A 299 -2.69 7.09 -9.77
N ALA A 300 -2.72 6.27 -8.72
CA ALA A 300 -3.99 5.73 -8.23
C ALA A 300 -4.10 5.69 -6.70
N THR A 301 -5.33 5.78 -6.19
CA THR A 301 -5.64 5.37 -4.82
C THR A 301 -5.93 3.87 -4.74
N ASP A 302 -5.85 3.28 -3.54
CA ASP A 302 -6.21 1.86 -3.32
C ASP A 302 -7.58 1.52 -3.91
N VAL A 303 -8.60 2.28 -3.51
CA VAL A 303 -9.99 2.07 -3.97
C VAL A 303 -10.08 2.16 -5.48
N ALA A 304 -9.36 3.10 -6.09
CA ALA A 304 -9.41 3.30 -7.52
C ALA A 304 -8.56 2.29 -8.32
N ALA A 305 -7.62 1.58 -7.70
CA ALA A 305 -6.79 0.58 -8.37
C ALA A 305 -7.12 -0.88 -8.00
N ARG A 306 -8.22 -1.10 -7.28
CA ARG A 306 -8.78 -2.44 -7.07
C ARG A 306 -9.59 -2.90 -8.27
N GLY A 307 -9.45 -4.17 -8.63
CA GLY A 307 -10.10 -4.75 -9.81
C GLY A 307 -9.66 -4.15 -11.15
N ILE A 308 -8.63 -3.28 -11.20
CA ILE A 308 -8.10 -2.79 -12.47
C ILE A 308 -7.11 -3.81 -13.03
N ASP A 309 -7.34 -4.17 -14.29
CA ASP A 309 -6.42 -4.94 -15.10
C ASP A 309 -5.63 -3.98 -16.00
N LEU A 310 -4.51 -3.52 -15.43
CA LEU A 310 -3.49 -2.77 -16.14
C LEU A 310 -2.52 -3.76 -16.80
N PRO A 311 -2.15 -3.52 -18.06
CA PRO A 311 -1.20 -4.37 -18.76
C PRO A 311 0.16 -4.28 -18.08
N ASP A 312 0.73 -5.45 -17.78
CA ASP A 312 2.17 -5.68 -17.69
C ASP A 312 2.96 -4.61 -16.94
N LEU A 313 2.55 -4.32 -15.70
CA LEU A 313 3.26 -3.36 -14.86
C LEU A 313 4.63 -3.91 -14.50
N GLU A 314 5.69 -3.26 -14.99
CA GLU A 314 7.08 -3.63 -14.68
C GLU A 314 7.48 -3.13 -13.28
N ILE A 315 6.89 -2.01 -12.86
CA ILE A 315 7.17 -1.39 -11.57
C ILE A 315 5.90 -0.90 -10.86
N VAL A 316 5.82 -1.18 -9.56
CA VAL A 316 4.82 -0.64 -8.63
C VAL A 316 5.54 0.25 -7.63
N ILE A 317 5.18 1.53 -7.57
CA ILE A 317 5.73 2.49 -6.61
C ILE A 317 4.67 2.79 -5.55
N HIS A 318 4.97 2.49 -4.30
CA HIS A 318 4.20 2.94 -3.14
C HIS A 318 4.73 4.31 -2.73
N ALA A 319 4.15 5.38 -3.28
CA ALA A 319 4.50 6.75 -2.90
C ALA A 319 4.17 7.04 -1.42
N GLU A 320 3.15 6.35 -0.91
CA GLU A 320 2.76 6.36 0.49
C GLU A 320 2.51 4.92 0.95
N LEU A 321 2.96 4.57 2.16
CA LEU A 321 2.79 3.24 2.73
C LEU A 321 1.31 2.92 2.98
N SER A 322 0.91 1.67 2.74
CA SER A 322 -0.45 1.21 3.05
C SER A 322 -0.73 1.20 4.55
N SER A 323 -2.02 1.17 4.90
CA SER A 323 -2.49 1.07 6.28
C SER A 323 -2.32 -0.33 6.86
N ASN A 324 -2.48 -1.38 6.04
CA ASN A 324 -2.43 -2.78 6.45
C ASN A 324 -1.54 -3.64 5.51
N PRO A 325 -1.11 -4.83 5.97
CA PRO A 325 -0.28 -5.77 5.19
C PRO A 325 -0.98 -6.29 3.93
N GLU A 326 -2.28 -6.55 4.00
CA GLU A 326 -3.06 -7.09 2.87
C GLU A 326 -3.08 -6.12 1.69
N ASN A 327 -3.32 -4.82 1.93
CA ASN A 327 -3.24 -3.81 0.87
C ASN A 327 -1.83 -3.69 0.31
N LEU A 328 -0.78 -3.85 1.13
CA LEU A 328 0.60 -3.84 0.64
C LEU A 328 0.82 -4.96 -0.39
N LEU A 329 0.38 -6.18 -0.07
CA LEU A 329 0.49 -7.33 -0.95
C LEU A 329 -0.38 -7.15 -2.21
N HIS A 330 -1.60 -6.63 -2.08
CA HIS A 330 -2.50 -6.36 -3.21
C HIS A 330 -1.96 -5.31 -4.18
N ARG A 331 -1.32 -4.26 -3.67
CA ARG A 331 -0.62 -3.25 -4.48
C ARG A 331 0.58 -3.86 -5.20
N SER A 332 1.41 -4.59 -4.47
CA SER A 332 2.65 -5.16 -5.00
C SER A 332 2.37 -6.26 -6.03
N GLY A 333 1.33 -7.08 -5.82
CA GLY A 333 0.84 -8.08 -6.78
C GLY A 333 0.22 -7.53 -8.07
N ARG A 334 0.31 -6.20 -8.30
CA ARG A 334 0.02 -5.60 -9.60
C ARG A 334 1.17 -5.78 -10.59
N THR A 335 2.39 -6.04 -10.11
CA THR A 335 3.54 -6.47 -10.93
C THR A 335 3.83 -7.97 -10.70
N GLY A 336 4.80 -8.53 -11.43
CA GLY A 336 5.22 -9.91 -11.26
C GLY A 336 4.20 -10.96 -11.73
N ARG A 337 3.32 -10.60 -12.68
CA ARG A 337 2.24 -11.48 -13.17
C ARG A 337 2.71 -12.36 -14.32
N ALA A 338 2.15 -13.58 -14.39
CA ALA A 338 2.40 -14.57 -15.45
C ALA A 338 3.90 -14.96 -15.60
N GLY A 339 4.61 -15.13 -14.48
CA GLY A 339 6.01 -15.60 -14.45
C GLY A 339 7.06 -14.57 -14.87
N ARG A 340 6.67 -13.29 -14.99
CA ARG A 340 7.59 -12.19 -15.29
C ARG A 340 8.14 -11.56 -14.03
N LYS A 341 9.36 -11.03 -14.11
CA LYS A 341 9.97 -10.27 -13.02
C LYS A 341 9.30 -8.90 -12.88
N GLY A 342 9.01 -8.52 -11.65
CA GLY A 342 8.43 -7.24 -11.28
C GLY A 342 9.27 -6.54 -10.22
N VAL A 343 9.15 -5.22 -10.12
CA VAL A 343 9.80 -4.45 -9.04
C VAL A 343 8.74 -3.72 -8.22
N SER A 344 8.76 -3.90 -6.89
CA SER A 344 7.90 -3.13 -5.99
C SER A 344 8.75 -2.24 -5.09
N VAL A 345 8.56 -0.93 -5.25
CA VAL A 345 9.37 0.10 -4.60
C VAL A 345 8.54 0.84 -3.56
N PHE A 346 9.00 0.88 -2.32
CA PHE A 346 8.41 1.66 -1.24
C PHE A 346 9.20 2.93 -1.03
N VAL A 347 8.57 4.10 -1.18
CA VAL A 347 9.21 5.37 -0.84
C VAL A 347 8.93 5.66 0.63
N VAL A 348 9.98 5.57 1.46
CA VAL A 348 9.88 5.61 2.92
C VAL A 348 10.58 6.85 3.45
N PRO A 349 9.83 7.88 3.88
CA PRO A 349 10.38 8.97 4.68
C PRO A 349 11.05 8.46 5.96
N GLN A 350 12.17 9.05 6.36
CA GLN A 350 12.95 8.62 7.54
C GLN A 350 12.12 8.48 8.82
N ASN A 351 11.15 9.37 9.05
CA ASN A 351 10.27 9.34 10.23
C ASN A 351 9.29 8.14 10.22
N MET A 352 9.09 7.50 9.07
CA MET A 352 8.20 6.33 8.92
C MET A 352 8.95 4.99 8.82
N GLN A 353 10.28 4.98 8.94
CA GLN A 353 11.10 3.78 8.80
C GLN A 353 10.63 2.62 9.70
N ARG A 354 10.41 2.87 11.00
CA ARG A 354 9.94 1.83 11.94
C ARG A 354 8.56 1.28 11.58
N ARG A 355 7.67 2.14 11.08
CA ARG A 355 6.32 1.73 10.64
C ARG A 355 6.43 0.83 9.41
N ALA A 356 7.31 1.16 8.47
CA ALA A 356 7.57 0.35 7.29
C ALA A 356 8.16 -1.02 7.67
N GLU A 357 9.16 -1.07 8.55
CA GLU A 357 9.75 -2.33 9.04
C GLU A 357 8.70 -3.26 9.68
N ARG A 358 7.80 -2.69 10.51
CA ARG A 358 6.69 -3.46 11.10
C ARG A 358 5.74 -3.98 10.02
N LEU A 359 5.35 -3.12 9.07
CA LEU A 359 4.45 -3.48 7.98
C LEU A 359 5.02 -4.59 7.10
N PHE A 360 6.31 -4.53 6.77
CA PHE A 360 7.00 -5.57 6.00
C PHE A 360 7.05 -6.89 6.76
N LYS A 361 7.32 -6.85 8.07
CA LYS A 361 7.32 -8.04 8.92
C LYS A 361 5.93 -8.69 9.00
N GLU A 362 4.88 -7.90 9.19
CA GLU A 362 3.49 -8.38 9.22
C GLU A 362 3.05 -8.95 7.86
N ALA A 363 3.54 -8.37 6.76
CA ALA A 363 3.27 -8.85 5.39
C ALA A 363 4.16 -10.03 4.96
N ASN A 364 5.12 -10.45 5.78
CA ASN A 364 6.16 -11.43 5.42
C ASN A 364 6.96 -11.05 4.15
N VAL A 365 7.25 -9.76 3.98
CA VAL A 365 8.01 -9.21 2.84
C VAL A 365 9.43 -8.85 3.26
N SER A 366 10.42 -9.34 2.52
CA SER A 366 11.83 -8.96 2.70
C SER A 366 12.23 -7.91 1.67
N ALA A 367 12.29 -6.64 2.08
CA ALA A 367 12.66 -5.53 1.19
C ALA A 367 14.14 -5.12 1.35
N THR A 368 14.81 -4.88 0.22
CA THR A 368 16.18 -4.36 0.18
C THR A 368 16.17 -2.86 0.40
N TRP A 369 16.87 -2.37 1.43
CA TRP A 369 16.92 -0.95 1.77
C TRP A 369 17.99 -0.23 0.98
N GLU A 370 17.59 0.81 0.24
CA GLU A 370 18.47 1.60 -0.63
C GLU A 370 18.14 3.10 -0.49
N SER A 371 19.06 3.97 -0.93
CA SER A 371 18.78 5.40 -1.09
C SER A 371 18.17 5.65 -2.47
N ALA A 372 17.46 6.79 -2.63
CA ALA A 372 16.93 7.16 -3.94
C ALA A 372 18.06 7.27 -4.99
N PRO A 373 17.83 6.90 -6.27
CA PRO A 373 18.81 7.04 -7.32
C PRO A 373 19.32 8.49 -7.42
N SER A 374 20.64 8.66 -7.41
CA SER A 374 21.27 9.96 -7.61
C SER A 374 21.20 10.38 -9.08
N VAL A 375 21.38 11.67 -9.34
CA VAL A 375 21.50 12.24 -10.69
C VAL A 375 22.53 11.47 -11.52
N GLU A 376 23.70 11.21 -10.95
CA GLU A 376 24.81 10.49 -11.60
C GLU A 376 24.39 9.07 -12.02
N LYS A 377 23.75 8.31 -11.12
CA LYS A 377 23.27 6.95 -11.42
C LYS A 377 22.21 6.93 -12.52
N ILE A 378 21.36 7.94 -12.57
CA ILE A 378 20.35 8.06 -13.62
C ILE A 378 21.03 8.37 -14.96
N MET A 379 21.96 9.32 -14.99
CA MET A 379 22.69 9.68 -16.21
C MET A 379 23.55 8.52 -16.75
N GLU A 380 24.18 7.75 -15.87
CA GLU A 380 24.93 6.54 -16.25
C GLU A 380 24.00 5.52 -16.91
N ARG A 381 22.84 5.26 -16.31
CA ARG A 381 21.85 4.33 -16.83
C ARG A 381 21.22 4.80 -18.15
N ASP A 382 20.91 6.09 -18.26
CA ASP A 382 20.42 6.70 -19.50
C ASP A 382 21.45 6.54 -20.63
N SER A 383 22.74 6.72 -20.31
CA SER A 383 23.84 6.52 -21.27
C SER A 383 23.96 5.06 -21.70
N GLN A 384 23.85 4.11 -20.75
CA GLN A 384 23.84 2.69 -21.07
C GLN A 384 22.67 2.30 -21.98
N ARG A 385 21.45 2.78 -21.70
CA ARG A 385 20.26 2.53 -22.53
C ARG A 385 20.43 3.08 -23.94
N MET A 386 20.96 4.30 -24.05
CA MET A 386 21.20 4.93 -25.34
C MET A 386 22.20 4.11 -26.17
N LEU A 387 23.30 3.65 -25.57
CA LEU A 387 24.32 2.86 -26.29
C LEU A 387 23.79 1.50 -26.76
N HIS A 388 22.82 0.92 -26.06
CA HIS A 388 22.18 -0.35 -26.42
C HIS A 388 20.85 -0.16 -27.17
N ASN A 389 20.57 1.04 -27.69
CA ASN A 389 19.34 1.31 -28.41
C ASN A 389 19.33 0.50 -29.73
N PRO A 390 18.28 -0.29 -30.02
CA PRO A 390 18.16 -1.05 -31.27
C PRO A 390 18.39 -0.20 -32.52
N LEU A 391 17.97 1.07 -32.52
CA LEU A 391 18.18 2.00 -33.65
C LEU A 391 19.66 2.23 -34.00
N LEU A 392 20.60 1.94 -33.09
CA LEU A 392 22.04 2.01 -33.34
C LEU A 392 22.65 0.65 -33.72
N ILE A 393 21.96 -0.45 -33.42
CA ILE A 393 22.45 -1.82 -33.59
C ILE A 393 21.91 -2.43 -34.90
N ASP A 394 20.67 -2.08 -35.26
CA ASP A 394 20.00 -2.61 -36.43
C ASP A 394 20.75 -2.21 -37.73
N PRO A 395 20.82 -3.13 -38.72
CA PRO A 395 21.56 -2.85 -39.95
C PRO A 395 20.87 -1.75 -40.76
N ILE A 396 21.68 -0.87 -41.32
CA ILE A 396 21.23 0.24 -42.19
C ILE A 396 20.44 -0.30 -43.38
N GLN A 397 19.21 0.22 -43.56
CA GLN A 397 18.35 -0.16 -44.68
C GLN A 397 18.78 0.51 -46.00
N GLY A 398 18.41 -0.09 -47.14
CA GLY A 398 18.94 0.30 -48.46
C GLY A 398 18.58 1.72 -48.89
N ASP A 399 17.42 2.22 -48.46
CA ASP A 399 16.88 3.56 -48.66
C ASP A 399 17.54 4.62 -47.74
N GLU A 400 17.96 4.24 -46.54
CA GLU A 400 18.65 5.12 -45.59
C GLU A 400 20.07 5.50 -46.06
N LYS A 401 20.74 4.63 -46.83
CA LYS A 401 22.13 4.85 -47.29
C LYS A 401 22.33 6.17 -48.04
N LYS A 402 21.35 6.59 -48.84
CA LYS A 402 21.43 7.84 -49.60
C LYS A 402 21.40 9.05 -48.66
N SER A 403 20.42 9.07 -47.74
CA SER A 403 20.29 10.14 -46.73
C SER A 403 21.48 10.20 -45.77
N ILE A 404 22.06 9.04 -45.41
CA ILE A 404 23.28 8.97 -44.60
C ILE A 404 24.47 9.57 -45.37
N GLY A 405 24.59 9.25 -46.67
CA GLY A 405 25.62 9.84 -47.53
C GLY A 405 25.51 11.37 -47.63
N ASP A 406 24.30 11.90 -47.80
CA ASP A 406 24.05 13.34 -47.83
C ASP A 406 24.40 14.02 -46.49
N LEU A 407 24.07 13.37 -45.36
CA LEU A 407 24.40 13.87 -44.02
C LEU A 407 25.92 13.90 -43.78
N LEU A 408 26.63 12.83 -44.12
CA LEU A 408 28.09 12.75 -43.95
C LEU A 408 28.85 13.68 -44.90
N ALA A 409 28.27 14.02 -46.05
CA ALA A 409 28.85 15.00 -46.97
C ALA A 409 28.73 16.44 -46.46
N GLN A 410 27.66 16.78 -45.73
CA GLN A 410 27.41 18.13 -45.22
C GLN A 410 27.93 18.35 -43.79
N HIS A 411 28.01 17.29 -42.99
CA HIS A 411 28.33 17.38 -41.57
C HIS A 411 29.32 16.29 -41.15
N ASP A 412 30.25 16.69 -40.29
CA ASP A 412 31.23 15.80 -39.68
C ASP A 412 30.55 14.73 -38.80
N PRO A 413 31.01 13.45 -38.79
CA PRO A 413 30.40 12.39 -37.99
C PRO A 413 30.28 12.73 -36.50
N GLU A 414 31.24 13.45 -35.93
CA GLU A 414 31.17 13.88 -34.52
C GLU A 414 30.04 14.88 -34.28
N LYS A 415 29.77 15.78 -35.23
CA LYS A 415 28.64 16.71 -35.16
C LYS A 415 27.31 16.00 -35.27
N ILE A 416 27.22 14.96 -36.10
CA ILE A 416 26.01 14.12 -36.22
C ILE A 416 25.77 13.35 -34.92
N ALA A 417 26.80 12.74 -34.35
CA ALA A 417 26.71 12.08 -33.04
C ALA A 417 26.30 13.06 -31.94
N ALA A 418 26.86 14.27 -31.92
CA ALA A 418 26.47 15.31 -30.97
C ALA A 418 25.02 15.76 -31.15
N ALA A 419 24.53 15.86 -32.40
CA ALA A 419 23.13 16.17 -32.68
C ALA A 419 22.20 15.05 -32.19
N PHE A 420 22.54 13.79 -32.43
CA PHE A 420 21.82 12.64 -31.90
C PHE A 420 21.76 12.66 -30.37
N LEU A 421 22.89 12.90 -29.69
CA LEU A 421 22.94 13.03 -28.23
C LEU A 421 22.00 14.13 -27.71
N ARG A 422 21.94 15.27 -28.40
CA ARG A 422 21.05 16.38 -28.03
C ARG A 422 19.58 16.01 -28.24
N LEU A 423 19.23 15.39 -29.36
CA LEU A 423 17.86 14.96 -29.65
C LEU A 423 17.38 13.88 -28.68
N ASN A 424 18.22 12.89 -28.39
CA ASN A 424 17.89 11.84 -27.42
C ASN A 424 17.67 12.42 -26.01
N ARG A 425 18.45 13.43 -25.61
CA ARG A 425 18.28 14.12 -24.31
C ARG A 425 17.13 15.13 -24.28
N ALA A 426 16.75 15.71 -25.43
CA ALA A 426 15.72 16.75 -25.47
C ALA A 426 14.33 16.25 -25.02
N GLY A 427 14.02 14.96 -25.22
CA GLY A 427 12.77 14.34 -24.76
C GLY A 427 12.79 13.89 -23.30
N MET A 428 13.90 14.09 -22.58
CA MET A 428 14.10 13.57 -21.25
C MET A 428 14.00 14.65 -20.18
N CYS A 429 13.15 14.43 -19.17
CA CYS A 429 13.11 15.27 -17.98
C CYS A 429 14.43 15.18 -17.18
N PRO A 430 15.03 16.30 -16.74
CA PRO A 430 16.23 16.25 -15.92
C PRO A 430 15.98 15.53 -14.58
N PRO A 431 16.92 14.72 -14.10
CA PRO A 431 16.82 14.09 -12.78
C PRO A 431 16.91 15.12 -11.66
N GLU A 432 16.20 14.86 -10.57
CA GLU A 432 16.14 15.74 -9.42
C GLU A 432 17.31 15.54 -8.46
N LYS A 433 17.75 16.64 -7.83
CA LYS A 433 18.77 16.60 -6.77
C LYS A 433 18.09 16.21 -5.45
N ILE A 434 18.58 15.15 -4.83
CA ILE A 434 18.03 14.59 -3.58
C ILE A 434 19.13 14.57 -2.53
N LYS A 435 18.79 14.85 -1.27
CA LYS A 435 19.74 14.75 -0.15
C LYS A 435 20.04 13.29 0.13
N ALA A 436 21.33 12.95 0.20
CA ALA A 436 21.76 11.61 0.59
C ALA A 436 21.32 11.31 2.03
N VAL A 437 20.61 10.20 2.20
CA VAL A 437 20.22 9.70 3.52
C VAL A 437 21.10 8.52 3.88
N SER A 438 21.75 8.58 5.05
CA SER A 438 22.50 7.45 5.61
C SER A 438 21.56 6.29 5.94
N LEU A 439 21.86 5.10 5.42
CA LEU A 439 21.08 3.87 5.57
C LEU A 439 21.29 3.17 6.92
N SER A 440 21.69 3.89 7.99
CA SER A 440 21.99 3.27 9.28
C SER A 440 20.81 2.44 9.78
N THR A 441 20.99 1.12 9.79
CA THR A 441 20.01 0.15 10.25
C THR A 441 19.73 0.40 11.73
N GLY A 442 18.46 0.32 12.12
CA GLY A 442 17.99 0.71 13.46
C GLY A 442 18.58 -0.07 14.66
N ARG A 443 19.57 -0.95 14.45
CA ARG A 443 20.31 -1.62 15.54
C ARG A 443 21.45 -0.79 16.12
N ASP A 444 22.08 0.09 15.34
CA ASP A 444 23.23 0.86 15.85
C ASP A 444 22.84 2.21 16.46
N ARG A 445 21.63 2.72 16.16
CA ARG A 445 21.16 3.98 16.78
C ARG A 445 20.85 3.86 18.27
N PHE A 446 20.71 2.65 18.83
CA PHE A 446 20.45 2.47 20.27
C PHE A 446 21.67 2.00 21.07
N ARG A 447 22.76 1.55 20.42
CA ARG A 447 23.97 1.13 21.14
C ARG A 447 24.91 2.29 21.44
N ASP A 448 24.84 3.36 20.65
CA ASP A 448 25.61 4.59 20.89
C ASP A 448 24.80 5.63 21.69
N ASP A 449 23.50 5.74 21.44
CA ASP A 449 22.63 6.72 22.11
C ASP A 449 22.24 6.33 23.55
N SER A 450 22.56 5.10 23.99
CA SER A 450 22.38 4.66 25.39
C SER A 450 23.59 4.94 26.29
N ARG A 451 24.71 5.42 25.73
CA ARG A 451 25.84 5.95 26.52
C ARG A 451 25.97 7.46 26.46
N ASP A 452 25.37 8.13 25.46
CA ASP A 452 25.45 9.60 25.32
C ASP A 452 24.19 10.38 25.78
N SER A 453 23.10 9.72 26.16
CA SER A 453 21.86 10.40 26.57
C SER A 453 21.63 10.52 28.09
N ARG A 454 22.67 10.40 28.93
CA ARG A 454 22.55 10.62 30.40
C ARG A 454 23.28 11.84 30.97
N PHE A 455 24.05 12.58 30.17
CA PHE A 455 24.56 13.88 30.57
C PHE A 455 24.58 14.78 29.35
N GLY A 456 23.72 15.80 29.33
CA GLY A 456 23.81 16.88 28.35
C GLY A 456 25.17 17.55 28.47
N GLY A 457 26.09 17.18 27.58
CA GLY A 457 27.38 17.81 27.42
C GLY A 457 27.25 19.05 26.56
N ALA A 458 27.00 20.21 27.18
CA ALA A 458 27.66 21.41 26.69
C ALA A 458 29.17 21.15 26.74
N SER A 459 29.90 21.57 25.70
CA SER A 459 31.34 21.35 25.51
C SER A 459 32.10 21.41 26.85
N ARG A 460 32.78 20.30 27.20
CA ARG A 460 33.45 20.08 28.51
C ARG A 460 34.53 21.11 28.84
N ASP A 461 34.89 22.02 27.93
CA ASP A 461 35.89 23.05 28.16
C ASP A 461 35.34 24.31 28.87
N ASN A 462 34.05 24.62 28.76
CA ASN A 462 33.50 25.89 29.27
C ASN A 462 33.18 25.90 30.78
N PHE A 463 33.29 24.77 31.49
CA PHE A 463 32.88 24.62 32.90
C PHE A 463 34.01 24.22 33.86
N ARG A 464 35.28 24.35 33.46
CA ARG A 464 36.44 24.06 34.36
C ARG A 464 36.48 24.96 35.61
N ASN A 465 35.98 26.19 35.51
CA ASN A 465 35.89 27.17 36.59
C ASN A 465 34.42 27.58 36.87
N SER A 466 33.50 26.61 36.92
CA SER A 466 32.10 26.89 37.20
C SER A 466 31.86 27.21 38.68
N SER A 467 30.81 27.98 38.97
CA SER A 467 30.36 28.24 40.35
C SER A 467 28.89 27.89 40.53
N TRP A 468 28.54 27.47 41.74
CA TRP A 468 27.18 27.08 42.10
C TRP A 468 26.41 28.22 42.77
N PHE A 469 25.12 28.32 42.42
CA PHE A 469 24.16 29.23 43.01
C PHE A 469 22.95 28.45 43.50
N SER A 470 22.34 28.86 44.62
CA SER A 470 21.02 28.38 45.05
C SER A 470 19.93 29.42 44.82
N LEU A 471 18.77 28.93 44.42
CA LEU A 471 17.53 29.68 44.27
C LEU A 471 16.54 29.19 45.32
N SER A 472 15.83 30.13 45.95
CA SER A 472 14.82 29.85 46.99
C SER A 472 13.51 29.25 46.46
N ILE A 473 13.56 28.49 45.36
CA ILE A 473 12.40 27.86 44.71
C ILE A 473 12.74 26.40 44.41
N GLY A 474 11.85 25.48 44.80
CA GLY A 474 12.03 24.03 44.64
C GLY A 474 10.86 23.35 43.92
N SER A 475 10.91 22.03 43.78
CA SER A 475 9.91 21.26 43.02
C SER A 475 8.50 21.34 43.63
N GLU A 476 8.36 21.58 44.94
CA GLU A 476 7.04 21.77 45.57
C GLU A 476 6.32 23.03 45.07
N GLN A 477 7.10 24.02 44.63
CA GLN A 477 6.61 25.26 44.01
C GLN A 477 6.57 25.16 42.47
N LYS A 478 6.61 23.93 41.93
CA LYS A 478 6.65 23.60 40.49
C LYS A 478 7.87 24.19 39.76
N ALA A 479 9.03 24.22 40.41
CA ALA A 479 10.30 24.58 39.77
C ALA A 479 10.70 23.56 38.69
N GLU A 480 10.83 24.03 37.44
CA GLU A 480 11.30 23.22 36.33
C GLU A 480 12.30 24.01 35.47
N ALA A 481 13.35 23.32 35.00
CA ALA A 481 14.42 23.92 34.21
C ALA A 481 13.91 24.64 32.94
N ARG A 482 12.79 24.16 32.36
CA ARG A 482 12.20 24.71 31.13
C ARG A 482 11.75 26.17 31.27
N TRP A 483 11.33 26.59 32.46
CA TRP A 483 10.94 27.97 32.72
C TRP A 483 11.99 28.77 33.51
N LEU A 484 12.81 28.10 34.34
CA LEU A 484 13.90 28.73 35.07
C LEU A 484 15.00 29.28 34.16
N ILE A 485 15.40 28.53 33.13
CA ILE A 485 16.46 28.96 32.20
C ILE A 485 16.06 30.26 31.47
N PRO A 486 14.89 30.35 30.80
CA PRO A 486 14.48 31.60 30.18
C PRO A 486 14.31 32.77 31.16
N MET A 487 13.87 32.50 32.40
CA MET A 487 13.76 33.54 33.43
C MET A 487 15.14 34.11 33.80
N LEU A 488 16.12 33.25 34.07
CA LEU A 488 17.47 33.67 34.43
C LEU A 488 18.14 34.43 33.30
N CYS A 489 18.03 33.95 32.05
CA CYS A 489 18.57 34.66 30.91
C CYS A 489 17.98 36.07 30.76
N ARG A 490 16.67 36.24 30.98
CA ARG A 490 16.01 37.56 30.88
C ARG A 490 16.35 38.49 32.05
N SER A 491 16.38 37.98 33.28
CA SER A 491 16.53 38.82 34.48
C SER A 491 17.98 39.12 34.82
N SER A 492 18.92 38.22 34.49
CA SER A 492 20.35 38.37 34.82
C SER A 492 21.26 38.62 33.61
N GLY A 493 20.72 38.57 32.38
CA GLY A 493 21.47 38.85 31.16
C GLY A 493 22.47 37.76 30.76
N ILE A 494 22.34 36.55 31.30
CA ILE A 494 23.25 35.42 31.04
C ILE A 494 22.77 34.59 29.85
N ASP A 495 23.69 34.20 28.99
CA ASP A 495 23.40 33.32 27.86
C ASP A 495 23.08 31.89 28.30
N ARG A 496 22.18 31.23 27.56
CA ARG A 496 21.78 29.84 27.80
C ARG A 496 22.98 28.89 27.85
N HIS A 497 24.04 29.18 27.12
CA HIS A 497 25.26 28.37 27.04
C HIS A 497 26.15 28.47 28.28
N SER A 498 25.96 29.50 29.11
CA SER A 498 26.69 29.67 30.38
C SER A 498 26.01 28.98 31.56
N ILE A 499 24.82 28.41 31.37
CA ILE A 499 24.08 27.66 32.39
C ILE A 499 24.35 26.16 32.20
N GLY A 500 24.94 25.55 33.22
CA GLY A 500 25.32 24.14 33.27
C GLY A 500 24.25 23.27 33.95
N ALA A 501 24.69 22.39 34.85
CA ALA A 501 23.78 21.48 35.54
C ALA A 501 22.77 22.23 36.43
N ILE A 502 21.49 21.85 36.33
CA ILE A 502 20.41 22.33 37.20
C ILE A 502 19.92 21.16 38.06
N ARG A 503 19.87 21.36 39.37
CA ARG A 503 19.39 20.39 40.36
C ARG A 503 18.25 21.00 41.16
N VAL A 504 17.03 20.57 40.88
CA VAL A 504 15.84 20.98 41.62
C VAL A 504 15.66 20.03 42.81
N LEU A 505 15.69 20.57 44.04
CA LEU A 505 15.27 19.88 45.27
C LEU A 505 13.84 20.33 45.66
N PRO A 506 13.18 19.67 46.63
CA PRO A 506 11.83 20.04 47.05
C PRO A 506 11.66 21.51 47.45
N ASP A 507 12.63 22.05 48.17
CA ASP A 507 12.63 23.37 48.81
C ASP A 507 13.45 24.43 48.06
N GLN A 508 14.48 24.03 47.31
CA GLN A 508 15.40 24.94 46.62
C GLN A 508 15.96 24.35 45.32
N THR A 509 16.51 25.20 44.45
CA THR A 509 17.13 24.76 43.19
C THR A 509 18.56 25.23 43.12
N PHE A 510 19.47 24.33 42.75
CA PHE A 510 20.88 24.64 42.53
C PHE A 510 21.19 24.70 41.05
N ILE A 511 21.99 25.69 40.66
CA ILE A 511 22.38 25.92 39.27
C ILE A 511 23.89 26.12 39.20
N GLU A 512 24.52 25.41 38.28
CA GLU A 512 25.92 25.56 37.92
C GLU A 512 26.06 26.57 36.78
N ILE A 513 27.01 27.50 36.91
CA ILE A 513 27.19 28.60 35.96
C ILE A 513 28.66 28.73 35.61
N ALA A 514 28.95 28.82 34.32
CA ALA A 514 30.30 29.02 33.80
C ALA A 514 30.87 30.38 34.26
N GLU A 515 32.20 30.49 34.36
CA GLU A 515 32.91 31.67 34.85
C GLU A 515 32.43 32.98 34.21
N SER A 516 32.14 32.95 32.90
CA SER A 516 31.64 34.09 32.12
C SER A 516 30.29 34.65 32.60
N GLY A 517 29.48 33.86 33.32
CA GLY A 517 28.16 34.23 33.83
C GLY A 517 28.13 34.57 35.33
N VAL A 518 29.20 34.29 36.09
CA VAL A 518 29.20 34.38 37.56
C VAL A 518 29.09 35.84 38.04
N GLU A 519 29.77 36.77 37.36
CA GLU A 519 29.79 38.19 37.76
C GLU A 519 28.41 38.85 37.65
N PHE A 520 27.61 38.43 36.66
CA PHE A 520 26.27 38.94 36.41
C PHE A 520 25.25 38.52 37.49
N LEU A 521 25.44 37.35 38.11
CA LEU A 521 24.58 36.84 39.18
C LEU A 521 25.07 37.14 40.60
N ARG A 522 26.29 37.67 40.75
CA ARG A 522 26.77 38.21 42.03
C ARG A 522 26.14 39.57 42.37
N ARG A 523 25.67 40.31 41.37
CA ARG A 523 24.93 41.57 41.59
C ARG A 523 23.51 41.25 42.11
N PRO A 524 22.91 42.11 42.96
CA PRO A 524 21.55 41.90 43.43
C PRO A 524 20.54 42.04 42.27
N VAL A 525 20.21 40.92 41.64
CA VAL A 525 19.23 40.83 40.55
C VAL A 525 17.83 40.62 41.15
N LYS A 526 16.88 41.49 40.81
CA LYS A 526 15.46 41.26 41.13
C LYS A 526 14.90 40.21 40.16
N LEU A 527 14.79 38.98 40.63
CA LEU A 527 14.09 37.93 39.88
C LEU A 527 12.57 38.10 40.00
N ASP A 528 11.88 37.68 38.96
CA ASP A 528 10.41 37.61 38.94
C ASP A 528 9.92 36.70 40.09
N LYS A 529 8.81 37.09 40.74
CA LYS A 529 8.18 36.38 41.88
C LYS A 529 8.95 36.34 43.21
N GLY A 530 9.93 37.23 43.44
CA GLY A 530 10.57 37.38 44.77
C GLY A 530 11.55 36.26 45.14
N ILE A 531 12.02 35.50 44.14
CA ILE A 531 13.01 34.42 44.29
C ILE A 531 14.37 35.03 44.64
N LYS A 532 14.99 34.55 45.73
CA LYS A 532 16.32 35.01 46.16
C LYS A 532 17.40 34.07 45.64
N ILE A 533 18.49 34.67 45.15
CA ILE A 533 19.68 33.95 44.68
C ILE A 533 20.76 34.05 45.75
N LYS A 534 21.40 32.94 46.09
CA LYS A 534 22.56 32.90 46.99
C LYS A 534 23.74 32.25 46.28
N TYR A 535 24.90 32.92 46.32
CA TYR A 535 26.15 32.40 45.79
C TYR A 535 26.79 31.41 46.78
N LEU A 536 27.27 30.26 46.30
CA LEU A 536 27.81 29.19 47.14
C LEU A 536 29.35 29.06 47.06
N ASN A 537 30.06 30.16 46.82
CA ASN A 537 31.54 30.22 46.87
C ASN A 537 32.27 29.12 46.08
N GLY A 538 31.67 28.66 44.97
CA GLY A 538 32.30 27.69 44.06
C GLY A 538 32.26 26.22 44.53
N GLU A 539 31.77 25.91 45.74
CA GLU A 539 31.67 24.53 46.19
C GLU A 539 30.41 23.84 45.65
N LYS A 540 30.58 22.61 45.16
CA LYS A 540 29.47 21.77 44.71
C LYS A 540 28.66 21.33 45.93
N PRO A 541 27.35 21.64 46.01
CA PRO A 541 26.52 21.23 47.13
C PRO A 541 26.42 19.70 47.24
N ASP A 542 26.42 19.15 48.47
CA ASP A 542 26.16 17.73 48.68
C ASP A 542 24.65 17.44 48.57
N PHE A 543 24.27 16.70 47.53
CA PHE A 543 22.88 16.42 47.18
C PHE A 543 22.30 15.17 47.88
N ARG A 544 22.98 14.61 48.89
CA ARG A 544 22.59 13.34 49.56
C ARG A 544 21.74 13.50 50.85
N GLY A 545 21.28 14.69 51.19
CA GLY A 545 20.44 14.93 52.36
C GLY A 545 18.94 14.97 52.03
N GLY A 546 18.29 13.82 51.87
CA GLY A 546 16.85 13.76 51.57
C GLY A 546 16.23 12.37 51.56
N ARG A 547 16.76 11.44 52.36
CA ARG A 547 16.03 10.23 52.74
C ARG A 547 15.62 10.39 54.19
N SER A 548 14.34 10.69 54.42
CA SER A 548 13.77 10.67 55.76
C SER A 548 13.99 9.29 56.39
N SER A 549 14.66 9.31 57.52
CA SER A 549 14.87 8.18 58.41
C SER A 549 13.56 7.84 59.13
N SER A 550 12.75 6.93 58.57
CA SER A 550 11.75 6.23 59.38
C SER A 550 12.42 5.03 60.05
N VAL A 551 12.73 5.24 61.32
CA VAL A 551 13.27 4.30 62.29
C VAL A 551 12.52 2.96 62.26
N ARG A 552 13.24 1.87 61.92
CA ARG A 552 12.81 0.50 62.26
C ARG A 552 13.10 0.28 63.75
N SER A 553 12.08 0.45 64.58
CA SER A 553 12.06 -0.10 65.93
C SER A 553 11.75 -1.60 65.86
N ARG A 554 12.65 -2.42 66.38
CA ARG A 554 12.43 -3.84 66.71
C ARG A 554 12.37 -3.94 68.23
N SER A 555 11.25 -4.43 68.77
CA SER A 555 11.11 -5.01 70.12
C SER A 555 9.70 -5.64 70.19
N ASN A 556 9.56 -6.95 70.03
CA ASN A 556 9.59 -8.03 71.04
C ASN A 556 8.22 -8.29 71.71
N TYR A 557 7.89 -9.58 71.87
CA TYR A 557 6.70 -10.19 72.51
C TYR A 557 5.39 -10.11 71.68
N ASP A 558 4.52 -11.14 71.56
CA ASP A 558 4.44 -12.44 72.20
C ASP A 558 3.56 -13.40 71.36
N ASN A 559 3.70 -14.68 71.68
CA ASN A 559 2.96 -15.86 71.27
C ASN A 559 1.43 -15.71 71.46
N THR A 560 0.62 -16.24 70.54
CA THR A 560 -0.53 -17.17 70.78
C THR A 560 -1.60 -17.16 69.66
N ASN A 561 -1.68 -18.28 68.95
CA ASN A 561 -2.88 -19.13 68.85
C ASN A 561 -4.25 -18.48 68.51
N LYS A 562 -4.80 -18.74 67.30
CA LYS A 562 -6.10 -19.46 67.10
C LYS A 562 -6.67 -19.37 65.66
N ARG A 563 -6.92 -20.57 65.13
CA ARG A 563 -8.15 -21.08 64.47
C ARG A 563 -8.62 -20.53 63.09
N PHE A 564 -8.51 -21.42 62.09
CA PHE A 564 -9.61 -22.08 61.35
C PHE A 564 -10.92 -21.32 61.06
N LYS A 565 -11.26 -21.19 59.77
CA LYS A 565 -12.44 -21.79 59.05
C LYS A 565 -12.48 -21.25 57.60
N LYS A 566 -12.16 -22.04 56.56
CA LYS A 566 -13.10 -22.80 55.69
C LYS A 566 -14.54 -22.28 55.69
N PHE A 567 -15.02 -21.83 54.52
CA PHE A 567 -16.34 -22.18 54.01
C PHE A 567 -16.35 -22.26 52.48
N LYS A 568 -16.87 -23.39 51.97
CA LYS A 568 -17.25 -23.68 50.59
C LYS A 568 -18.76 -23.35 50.44
N GLY A 569 -19.17 -22.91 49.25
CA GLY A 569 -20.26 -23.55 48.49
C GLY A 569 -21.70 -22.99 48.60
N ALA A 570 -22.43 -23.22 47.50
CA ALA A 570 -23.81 -22.87 47.11
C ALA A 570 -23.95 -21.46 46.53
N SER A 571 -24.41 -21.26 45.29
CA SER A 571 -25.37 -22.01 44.47
C SER A 571 -25.06 -21.94 42.98
#